data_AF-A0AAD5VK48-F1
#
_entry.id   AF-A0AAD5VK48-F1
#
_cell.length_a   1.000
_cell.length_b   1.000
_cell.length_c   1.000
_cell.angle_alpha   90.00
_cell.angle_beta   90.00
_cell.angle_gamma   90.00
#
_symmetry.space_group_name_H-M   'P 1'
#
loop_
_entity.id
_entity.type
_entity.pdbx_description
1 polymer ?
#
loop_
_entity_poly.entity_id
_entity_poly.type
_entity_poly.pdbx_seq_one_letter_code
_entity_poly.pdbx_strand_id
1 'polypeptide(L)'
;MSEEPSSPPTTATLPQAKRGPRRCKICPDRPLKAVCGCFNGGRKRKICSIPEMSQTTSEQLETIDPVLSEQNAALSPSIVKPQGQRRTSAERVSEWGTVEGVKRGNLPYIIPRYTELRPLIEDANTSNTRFNREMAIIISRTERASIETDCYMLIMAQQATGSSATIHFASPRLRREGLQETADLINQFQTLMTNLVLAKRNETLALAKQLQKAQEKAKEANQAAELSQEQLASTTAQLLDREAYILRLEEELSRLCN
;
A
#
# COMPACT_ATOMS: atom_id res chain seq x y z
N MET A 1 -48.39 41.40 12.92
CA MET A 1 -47.37 41.99 13.82
C MET A 1 -46.08 41.28 13.47
N SER A 2 -45.24 41.94 12.70
CA SER A 2 -44.04 41.38 12.09
C SER A 2 -42.85 41.68 12.98
N GLU A 3 -42.25 40.66 13.57
CA GLU A 3 -41.08 40.80 14.42
C GLU A 3 -39.81 40.88 13.54
N GLU A 4 -39.13 42.02 13.60
CA GLU A 4 -37.82 42.23 12.97
C GLU A 4 -36.73 41.45 13.71
N PRO A 5 -35.85 40.71 13.00
CA PRO A 5 -34.74 40.00 13.63
C PRO A 5 -33.64 40.99 14.06
N SER A 6 -33.44 41.07 15.38
CA SER A 6 -32.38 41.87 16.02
C SER A 6 -30.99 41.42 15.58
N SER A 7 -30.20 42.35 15.03
CA SER A 7 -28.81 42.16 14.65
C SER A 7 -27.90 41.83 15.84
N PRO A 8 -26.93 40.89 15.70
CA PRO A 8 -26.05 40.50 16.79
C PRO A 8 -25.01 41.61 17.12
N PRO A 9 -24.62 41.74 18.40
CA PRO A 9 -23.67 42.76 18.85
C PRO A 9 -22.26 42.53 18.30
N THR A 10 -21.64 43.61 17.83
CA THR A 10 -20.28 43.63 17.30
C THR A 10 -19.27 43.53 18.44
N THR A 11 -18.69 42.35 18.65
CA THR A 11 -17.68 42.11 19.69
C THR A 11 -16.37 42.83 19.32
N ALA A 12 -15.98 43.83 20.11
CA ALA A 12 -14.74 44.56 19.94
C ALA A 12 -13.52 43.64 20.20
N THR A 13 -12.71 43.43 19.16
CA THR A 13 -11.51 42.59 19.21
C THR A 13 -10.39 43.29 19.98
N LEU A 14 -9.99 42.71 21.11
CA LEU A 14 -8.86 43.17 21.92
C LEU A 14 -7.54 43.19 21.13
N PRO A 15 -6.65 44.17 21.37
CA PRO A 15 -5.36 44.27 20.72
C PRO A 15 -4.47 43.08 21.07
N GLN A 16 -4.04 42.33 20.05
CA GLN A 16 -3.17 41.18 20.25
C GLN A 16 -1.77 41.63 20.70
N ALA A 17 -1.34 41.10 21.85
CA ALA A 17 0.00 41.33 22.37
C ALA A 17 1.08 40.92 21.34
N LYS A 18 2.08 41.78 21.15
CA LYS A 18 3.21 41.54 20.24
C LYS A 18 3.94 40.27 20.67
N ARG A 19 3.81 39.19 19.88
CA ARG A 19 4.48 37.92 20.13
C ARG A 19 6.00 38.11 20.01
N GLY A 20 6.73 37.73 21.06
CA GLY A 20 8.19 37.80 21.08
C GLY A 20 8.86 36.94 19.99
N PRO A 21 10.15 37.18 19.71
CA PRO A 21 10.89 36.44 18.70
C PRO A 21 10.95 34.95 19.05
N ARG A 22 10.58 34.10 18.08
CA ARG A 22 10.62 32.64 18.26
C ARG A 22 12.07 32.17 18.46
N ARG A 23 12.29 31.21 19.37
CA ARG A 23 13.60 30.58 19.65
C ARG A 23 13.63 29.12 19.20
N CYS A 24 14.81 28.61 18.86
CA CYS A 24 14.94 27.24 18.36
C CYS A 24 14.67 26.26 19.51
N LYS A 25 13.84 25.23 19.27
CA LYS A 25 13.55 24.20 20.29
C LYS A 25 14.76 23.31 20.63
N ILE A 26 15.75 23.26 19.72
CA ILE A 26 16.96 22.42 19.87
C ILE A 26 18.12 23.26 20.42
N CYS A 27 18.15 24.58 20.18
CA CYS A 27 19.21 25.47 20.65
C CYS A 27 18.57 26.70 21.36
N PRO A 28 18.40 26.67 22.69
CA PRO A 28 17.62 27.70 23.41
C PRO A 28 18.23 29.11 23.35
N ASP A 29 19.54 29.21 23.11
CA ASP A 29 20.26 30.49 23.11
C ASP A 29 20.28 31.20 21.76
N ARG A 30 19.75 30.59 20.69
CA ARG A 30 19.80 31.17 19.34
C ARG A 30 18.41 31.57 18.81
N PRO A 31 18.22 32.80 18.33
CA PRO A 31 16.96 33.26 17.74
C PRO A 31 16.64 32.51 16.43
N LEU A 32 15.35 32.26 16.11
CA LEU A 32 14.90 31.70 14.82
C LEU A 32 15.18 32.72 13.68
N LYS A 33 16.42 32.80 13.21
CA LYS A 33 16.75 33.36 11.89
C LYS A 33 17.68 32.38 11.16
N ALA A 34 17.73 32.52 9.83
CA ALA A 34 18.26 31.62 8.80
C ALA A 34 19.71 31.10 8.95
N VAL A 35 20.36 31.33 10.10
CA VAL A 35 21.77 31.01 10.36
C VAL A 35 21.91 29.75 11.24
N CYS A 36 20.82 29.23 11.80
CA CYS A 36 20.86 27.94 12.47
C CYS A 36 20.86 26.83 11.40
N GLY A 37 21.97 26.08 11.27
CA GLY A 37 22.09 24.96 10.33
C GLY A 37 21.03 23.85 10.49
N CYS A 38 20.26 23.87 11.58
CA CYS A 38 19.11 23.01 11.80
C CYS A 38 17.92 23.34 10.87
N PHE A 39 17.89 24.54 10.26
CA PHE A 39 16.73 25.08 9.57
C PHE A 39 17.07 25.66 8.18
N ASN A 40 17.57 24.82 7.27
CA ASN A 40 17.63 25.17 5.85
C ASN A 40 16.34 24.72 5.14
N GLY A 41 15.46 25.67 4.83
CA GLY A 41 14.43 25.50 3.78
C GLY A 41 13.27 24.55 4.09
N GLY A 42 12.78 24.49 5.33
CA GLY A 42 11.49 23.84 5.63
C GLY A 42 11.50 22.31 5.76
N ARG A 43 12.66 21.65 5.67
CA ARG A 43 12.81 20.24 6.04
C ARG A 43 13.58 20.12 7.36
N LYS A 44 12.92 19.62 8.40
CA LYS A 44 13.58 19.25 9.67
C LYS A 44 14.60 18.15 9.37
N ARG A 45 15.88 18.46 9.25
CA ARG A 45 16.93 17.42 9.30
C ARG A 45 17.03 16.95 10.75
N LYS A 46 16.95 15.65 10.95
CA LYS A 46 16.86 15.01 12.28
C LYS A 46 18.22 14.89 12.98
N ILE A 47 19.26 15.60 12.54
CA ILE A 47 20.63 15.26 12.96
C ILE A 47 21.46 16.54 13.14
N CYS A 48 21.56 17.00 14.39
CA CYS A 48 22.77 17.64 14.90
C CYS A 48 23.60 16.51 15.53
N SER A 49 24.32 15.76 14.72
CA SER A 49 25.21 14.71 15.20
C SER A 49 26.46 15.37 15.76
N ILE A 50 26.63 15.24 17.07
CA ILE A 50 27.95 15.23 17.71
C ILE A 50 28.68 14.01 17.13
N PRO A 51 29.95 14.12 16.68
CA PRO A 51 30.66 13.00 16.08
C PRO A 51 30.92 11.94 17.16
N GLU A 52 30.28 10.78 17.01
CA GLU A 52 30.46 9.62 17.88
C GLU A 52 31.47 8.68 17.21
N MET A 53 32.63 8.50 17.85
CA MET A 53 33.64 7.51 17.50
C MET A 53 33.24 6.15 18.08
N SER A 54 33.12 5.12 17.26
CA SER A 54 33.26 3.73 17.73
C SER A 54 33.63 2.76 16.60
N GLN A 55 34.59 1.91 16.94
CA GLN A 55 35.22 0.83 16.17
C GLN A 55 34.43 -0.49 16.29
N THR A 56 35.00 -1.59 15.74
CA THR A 56 34.67 -3.03 15.92
C THR A 56 33.40 -3.55 15.21
N THR A 57 33.35 -4.72 14.56
CA THR A 57 34.28 -5.87 14.36
C THR A 57 33.77 -6.73 13.20
N SER A 58 34.71 -7.39 12.54
CA SER A 58 34.57 -8.50 11.58
C SER A 58 34.27 -9.84 12.26
N GLU A 59 33.44 -10.70 11.65
CA GLU A 59 33.56 -12.18 11.55
C GLU A 59 32.30 -12.74 10.84
N GLN A 60 32.42 -13.26 9.60
CA GLN A 60 32.61 -14.68 9.19
C GLN A 60 31.28 -15.49 9.17
N LEU A 61 30.76 -15.84 7.97
CA LEU A 61 30.97 -17.09 7.16
C LEU A 61 29.88 -18.13 7.54
N GLU A 62 29.12 -18.86 6.70
CA GLU A 62 29.34 -19.63 5.45
C GLU A 62 27.96 -20.10 4.90
N THR A 63 27.66 -20.02 3.59
CA THR A 63 27.67 -21.09 2.53
C THR A 63 26.71 -22.28 2.79
N ILE A 64 25.92 -22.88 1.88
CA ILE A 64 25.93 -23.16 0.41
C ILE A 64 24.55 -23.86 0.13
N ASP A 65 23.82 -23.77 -1.01
CA ASP A 65 23.96 -24.55 -2.27
C ASP A 65 22.77 -24.25 -3.26
N PRO A 66 22.72 -24.78 -4.52
CA PRO A 66 22.46 -23.99 -5.73
C PRO A 66 21.31 -24.57 -6.61
N VAL A 67 21.22 -24.08 -7.86
CA VAL A 67 20.79 -24.79 -9.12
C VAL A 67 19.71 -24.06 -9.95
N LEU A 68 20.21 -23.42 -11.01
CA LEU A 68 19.69 -23.23 -12.38
C LEU A 68 18.49 -22.31 -12.67
N SER A 69 18.79 -21.11 -13.18
CA SER A 69 18.32 -20.63 -14.50
C SER A 69 19.03 -19.32 -14.90
N GLU A 70 20.32 -19.42 -15.24
CA GLU A 70 21.02 -18.37 -15.98
C GLU A 70 20.86 -18.63 -17.48
N GLN A 71 20.21 -17.69 -18.18
CA GLN A 71 20.59 -17.30 -19.54
C GLN A 71 19.90 -15.99 -19.92
N ASN A 72 20.74 -14.96 -20.09
CA ASN A 72 20.51 -13.69 -20.81
C ASN A 72 19.85 -12.52 -20.07
N ALA A 73 20.38 -12.15 -18.89
CA ALA A 73 20.35 -10.75 -18.45
C ALA A 73 21.61 -10.04 -18.99
N ALA A 74 21.60 -9.66 -20.26
CA ALA A 74 22.59 -8.75 -20.81
C ALA A 74 22.52 -7.43 -20.03
N LEU A 75 23.50 -7.22 -19.16
CA LEU A 75 23.71 -5.98 -18.42
C LEU A 75 23.72 -4.82 -19.42
N SER A 76 22.58 -4.16 -19.54
CA SER A 76 22.44 -2.98 -20.37
C SER A 76 23.36 -1.91 -19.78
N PRO A 77 24.37 -1.40 -20.52
CA PRO A 77 25.29 -0.41 -20.00
C PRO A 77 24.47 0.79 -19.54
N SER A 78 24.52 1.09 -18.24
CA SER A 78 23.95 2.30 -17.66
C SER A 78 24.68 3.51 -18.25
N ILE A 79 24.16 4.05 -19.36
CA ILE A 79 24.67 5.28 -19.97
C ILE A 79 24.34 6.42 -19.00
N VAL A 80 25.31 6.76 -18.13
CA VAL A 80 25.25 7.94 -17.27
C VAL A 80 25.35 9.16 -18.19
N LYS A 81 24.21 9.77 -18.50
CA LYS A 81 24.16 10.97 -19.34
C LYS A 81 24.73 12.18 -18.58
N PRO A 82 25.42 13.10 -19.28
CA PRO A 82 25.90 14.34 -18.67
C PRO A 82 24.73 15.15 -18.10
N GLN A 83 24.94 15.73 -16.91
CA GLN A 83 23.95 16.57 -16.23
C GLN A 83 23.53 17.73 -17.15
N GLY A 84 22.22 17.89 -17.37
CA GLY A 84 21.64 18.99 -18.15
C GLY A 84 21.00 18.60 -19.49
N GLN A 85 21.22 17.38 -20.00
CA GLN A 85 20.55 16.93 -21.22
C GLN A 85 19.06 16.62 -20.96
N ARG A 86 18.15 17.25 -21.72
CA ARG A 86 16.73 16.91 -21.67
C ARG A 86 16.54 15.49 -22.20
N ARG A 87 16.03 14.60 -21.35
CA ARG A 87 15.67 13.23 -21.75
C ARG A 87 14.57 13.25 -22.81
N THR A 88 14.75 12.46 -23.86
CA THR A 88 13.73 12.27 -24.91
C THR A 88 12.56 11.46 -24.38
N SER A 89 11.40 11.51 -25.06
CA SER A 89 10.23 10.73 -24.65
C SER A 89 10.51 9.23 -24.65
N ALA A 90 11.25 8.71 -25.64
CA ALA A 90 11.62 7.29 -25.72
C ALA A 90 12.51 6.87 -24.54
N GLU A 91 13.42 7.73 -24.10
CA GLU A 91 14.26 7.46 -22.92
C GLU A 91 13.44 7.42 -21.64
N ARG A 92 12.47 8.32 -21.48
CA ARG A 92 11.55 8.30 -20.33
C ARG A 92 10.69 7.05 -20.31
N VAL A 93 10.24 6.59 -21.48
CA VAL A 93 9.52 5.31 -21.61
C VAL A 93 10.41 4.15 -21.18
N SER A 94 11.67 4.13 -21.62
CA SER A 94 12.63 3.10 -21.23
C SER A 94 12.91 3.08 -19.71
N GLU A 95 13.01 4.27 -19.10
CA GLU A 95 13.40 4.39 -17.70
C GLU A 95 12.23 4.22 -16.71
N TRP A 96 11.06 4.78 -17.02
CA TRP A 96 9.92 4.83 -16.09
C TRP A 96 8.64 4.21 -16.64
N GLY A 97 8.65 3.72 -17.88
CA GLY A 97 7.48 3.16 -18.55
C GLY A 97 6.46 4.22 -18.99
N THR A 98 5.26 3.73 -19.29
CA THR A 98 4.13 4.54 -19.79
C THR A 98 2.99 4.54 -18.77
N VAL A 99 2.12 5.55 -18.83
CA VAL A 99 0.90 5.59 -18.01
C VAL A 99 -0.10 4.57 -18.58
N GLU A 100 -0.49 3.60 -17.77
CA GLU A 100 -1.43 2.55 -18.17
C GLU A 100 -2.87 3.06 -18.21
N GLY A 101 -3.70 2.43 -19.05
CA GLY A 101 -5.13 2.72 -19.14
C GLY A 101 -5.52 4.01 -19.88
N VAL A 102 -4.55 4.80 -20.35
CA VAL A 102 -4.82 6.04 -21.10
C VAL A 102 -5.27 5.71 -22.52
N LYS A 103 -6.41 6.27 -22.93
CA LYS A 103 -6.98 6.09 -24.27
C LYS A 103 -7.39 7.42 -24.90
N ARG A 104 -7.38 7.49 -26.23
CA ARG A 104 -7.97 8.56 -27.04
C ARG A 104 -9.14 7.96 -27.83
N GLY A 105 -10.36 8.13 -27.32
CA GLY A 105 -11.50 7.33 -27.75
C GLY A 105 -11.24 5.85 -27.41
N ASN A 106 -11.30 4.98 -28.41
CA ASN A 106 -11.02 3.54 -28.23
C ASN A 106 -9.55 3.16 -28.48
N LEU A 107 -8.73 4.10 -28.95
CA LEU A 107 -7.32 3.83 -29.28
C LEU A 107 -6.42 4.06 -28.06
N PRO A 108 -5.36 3.24 -27.87
CA PRO A 108 -4.39 3.47 -26.81
C PRO A 108 -3.66 4.80 -27.05
N TYR A 109 -3.46 5.57 -25.97
CA TYR A 109 -2.74 6.83 -26.02
C TYR A 109 -1.52 6.78 -25.11
N ILE A 110 -0.34 6.71 -25.70
CA ILE A 110 0.91 6.47 -24.98
C ILE A 110 1.40 7.78 -24.35
N ILE A 111 1.37 7.84 -23.02
CA ILE A 111 1.95 8.96 -22.25
C ILE A 111 3.18 8.44 -21.48
N PRO A 112 4.39 8.97 -21.72
CA PRO A 112 5.56 8.60 -20.92
C PRO A 112 5.43 9.12 -19.49
N ARG A 113 5.87 8.33 -18.51
CA ARG A 113 5.97 8.80 -17.12
C ARG A 113 7.14 9.78 -16.99
N TYR A 114 7.04 10.70 -16.04
CA TYR A 114 8.10 11.68 -15.71
C TYR A 114 8.81 11.36 -14.41
N THR A 115 8.26 10.42 -13.64
CA THR A 115 8.74 10.01 -12.33
C THR A 115 8.41 8.54 -12.15
N GLU A 116 9.25 7.85 -11.40
CA GLU A 116 8.98 6.49 -10.94
C GLU A 116 7.66 6.42 -10.17
N LEU A 117 6.95 5.29 -10.31
CA LEU A 117 5.72 5.05 -9.57
C LEU A 117 6.05 4.87 -8.09
N ARG A 118 5.31 5.57 -7.22
CA ARG A 118 5.48 5.32 -5.78
C ARG A 118 4.87 3.96 -5.42
N PRO A 119 5.46 3.23 -4.45
CA PRO A 119 4.88 1.97 -4.00
C PRO A 119 3.47 2.16 -3.45
N LEU A 120 2.70 1.07 -3.47
CA LEU A 120 1.36 1.03 -2.90
C LEU A 120 1.42 1.35 -1.39
N ILE A 121 0.47 2.16 -0.92
CA ILE A 121 0.31 2.42 0.51
C ILE A 121 -0.67 1.40 1.06
N GLU A 122 -0.19 0.52 1.94
CA GLU A 122 -1.01 -0.50 2.59
C GLU A 122 -1.92 0.08 3.68
N ASP A 123 -1.43 1.06 4.43
CA ASP A 123 -2.22 1.73 5.47
C ASP A 123 -3.34 2.59 4.88
N ALA A 124 -4.58 2.21 5.20
CA ALA A 124 -5.79 2.88 4.71
C ALA A 124 -5.85 4.37 5.11
N ASN A 125 -5.39 4.71 6.32
CA ASN A 125 -5.45 6.09 6.84
C ASN A 125 -4.47 7.00 6.10
N THR A 126 -3.23 6.54 5.94
CA THR A 126 -2.20 7.24 5.16
C THR A 126 -2.61 7.37 3.69
N SER A 127 -3.19 6.31 3.12
CA SER A 127 -3.70 6.29 1.74
C SER A 127 -4.82 7.33 1.53
N ASN A 128 -5.80 7.38 2.43
CA ASN A 128 -6.90 8.35 2.37
C ASN A 128 -6.42 9.80 2.53
N THR A 129 -5.54 10.05 3.50
CA THR A 129 -4.95 11.38 3.71
C THR A 129 -4.22 11.86 2.46
N ARG A 130 -3.46 10.96 1.81
CA ARG A 130 -2.75 11.28 0.57
C ARG A 130 -3.73 11.48 -0.58
N PHE A 131 -4.74 10.62 -0.72
CA PHE A 131 -5.78 10.73 -1.75
C PHE A 131 -6.43 12.12 -1.72
N ASN A 132 -6.94 12.56 -0.57
CA ASN A 132 -7.60 13.85 -0.44
C ASN A 132 -6.67 15.02 -0.80
N ARG A 133 -5.39 14.95 -0.39
CA ARG A 133 -4.40 15.98 -0.71
C ARG A 133 -4.08 16.04 -2.20
N GLU A 134 -3.85 14.90 -2.85
CA GLU A 134 -3.53 14.87 -4.28
C GLU A 134 -4.76 15.21 -5.15
N MET A 135 -5.98 14.85 -4.71
CA MET A 135 -7.22 15.21 -5.40
C MET A 135 -7.45 16.70 -5.48
N ALA A 136 -7.20 17.44 -4.41
CA ALA A 136 -7.28 18.91 -4.45
C ALA A 136 -6.32 19.50 -5.50
N ILE A 137 -5.07 19.00 -5.56
CA ILE A 137 -4.07 19.48 -6.52
C ILE A 137 -4.49 19.17 -7.97
N ILE A 138 -5.01 17.97 -8.21
CA ILE A 138 -5.48 17.55 -9.53
C ILE A 138 -6.66 18.41 -9.97
N ILE A 139 -7.68 18.57 -9.13
CA ILE A 139 -8.85 19.40 -9.43
C ILE A 139 -8.44 20.84 -9.74
N SER A 140 -7.58 21.47 -8.93
CA SER A 140 -7.12 22.84 -9.20
C SER A 140 -6.37 22.99 -10.52
N ARG A 141 -5.60 21.96 -10.94
CA ARG A 141 -4.90 21.98 -12.24
C ARG A 141 -5.87 21.80 -13.39
N THR A 142 -6.84 20.92 -13.25
CA THR A 142 -7.87 20.67 -14.26
C THR A 142 -8.80 21.86 -14.41
N GLU A 143 -9.18 22.51 -13.32
CA GLU A 143 -9.96 23.75 -13.36
C GLU A 143 -9.24 24.81 -14.20
N ARG A 144 -7.96 25.07 -13.89
CA ARG A 144 -7.14 26.02 -14.66
C ARG A 144 -7.07 25.63 -16.14
N ALA A 145 -6.72 24.39 -16.44
CA ALA A 145 -6.61 23.91 -17.82
C ALA A 145 -7.95 24.06 -18.58
N SER A 146 -9.07 23.77 -17.91
CA SER A 146 -10.40 23.87 -18.51
C SER A 146 -10.80 25.32 -18.82
N ILE A 147 -10.38 26.27 -17.98
CA ILE A 147 -10.64 27.71 -18.20
C ILE A 147 -9.73 28.24 -19.32
N GLU A 148 -8.44 27.89 -19.30
CA GLU A 148 -7.47 28.37 -20.29
C GLU A 148 -7.76 27.86 -21.71
N THR A 149 -8.33 26.66 -21.84
CA THR A 149 -8.56 26.00 -23.14
C THR A 149 -10.04 25.88 -23.52
N ASP A 150 -10.96 26.36 -22.67
CA ASP A 150 -12.42 26.26 -22.83
C ASP A 150 -12.91 24.85 -23.22
N CYS A 151 -12.28 23.80 -22.66
CA CYS A 151 -12.58 22.41 -22.99
C CYS A 151 -13.59 21.75 -22.05
N TYR A 152 -14.25 20.70 -22.55
CA TYR A 152 -15.08 19.80 -21.74
C TYR A 152 -14.17 18.87 -20.93
N MET A 153 -14.23 18.99 -19.60
CA MET A 153 -13.49 18.10 -18.70
C MET A 153 -14.42 17.59 -17.61
N LEU A 154 -14.36 16.28 -17.39
CA LEU A 154 -14.98 15.61 -16.26
C LEU A 154 -13.92 14.76 -15.57
N ILE A 155 -13.74 14.98 -14.27
CA ILE A 155 -12.90 14.14 -13.41
C ILE A 155 -13.80 13.51 -12.36
N MET A 156 -13.66 12.21 -12.18
CA MET A 156 -14.34 11.45 -11.15
C MET A 156 -13.31 10.55 -10.46
N ALA A 157 -13.32 10.54 -9.14
CA ALA A 157 -12.42 9.70 -8.36
C ALA A 157 -13.11 9.22 -7.09
N GLN A 158 -12.88 7.95 -6.74
CA GLN A 158 -13.31 7.37 -5.48
C GLN A 158 -12.26 6.38 -5.01
N GLN A 159 -11.94 6.42 -3.70
CA GLN A 159 -11.02 5.47 -3.10
C GLN A 159 -11.74 4.14 -2.86
N ALA A 160 -11.17 3.03 -3.34
CA ALA A 160 -11.80 1.71 -3.25
C ALA A 160 -12.05 1.21 -1.82
N THR A 161 -11.23 1.65 -0.86
CA THR A 161 -11.34 1.27 0.56
C THR A 161 -12.03 2.33 1.41
N GLY A 162 -12.32 3.52 0.86
CA GLY A 162 -12.88 4.63 1.61
C GLY A 162 -14.41 4.57 1.68
N SER A 163 -14.98 5.00 2.80
CA SER A 163 -16.43 5.30 2.92
C SER A 163 -16.80 6.63 2.27
N SER A 164 -15.84 7.36 1.69
CA SER A 164 -16.06 8.68 1.11
C SER A 164 -16.87 8.60 -0.17
N ALA A 165 -17.77 9.56 -0.34
CA ALA A 165 -18.49 9.77 -1.59
C ALA A 165 -17.52 10.07 -2.75
N THR A 166 -17.96 9.85 -3.99
CA THR A 166 -17.19 10.18 -5.19
C THR A 166 -16.89 11.68 -5.23
N ILE A 167 -15.61 12.02 -5.34
CA ILE A 167 -15.17 13.39 -5.60
C ILE A 167 -15.20 13.58 -7.11
N HIS A 168 -15.86 14.65 -7.57
CA HIS A 168 -15.93 14.96 -8.98
C HIS A 168 -15.69 16.45 -9.25
N PHE A 169 -15.20 16.73 -10.46
CA PHE A 169 -15.07 18.07 -11.01
C PHE A 169 -15.61 18.06 -12.44
N ALA A 170 -16.48 19.02 -12.76
CA ALA A 170 -16.98 19.25 -14.11
C ALA A 170 -16.62 20.67 -14.55
N SER A 171 -16.03 20.82 -15.75
CA SER A 171 -15.60 22.12 -16.26
C SER A 171 -16.78 23.10 -16.38
N PRO A 172 -16.54 24.42 -16.29
CA PRO A 172 -17.61 25.42 -16.38
C PRO A 172 -18.46 25.28 -17.64
N ARG A 173 -17.83 24.95 -18.78
CA ARG A 173 -18.52 24.73 -20.04
C ARG A 173 -19.44 23.51 -20.00
N LEU A 174 -18.94 22.38 -19.50
CA LEU A 174 -19.73 21.14 -19.37
C LEU A 174 -20.94 21.34 -18.45
N ARG A 175 -20.78 22.08 -17.35
CA ARG A 175 -21.90 22.39 -16.43
C ARG A 175 -22.99 23.26 -17.04
N ARG A 176 -22.66 24.11 -18.02
CA ARG A 176 -23.66 24.94 -18.72
C ARG A 176 -24.41 24.15 -19.78
N GLU A 177 -23.69 23.31 -20.52
CA GLU A 177 -24.21 22.68 -21.74
C GLU A 177 -24.76 21.27 -21.52
N GLY A 178 -24.26 20.52 -20.53
CA GLY A 178 -24.59 19.10 -20.31
C GLY A 178 -24.70 18.75 -18.83
N LEU A 179 -25.43 19.57 -18.06
CA LEU A 179 -25.58 19.38 -16.61
C LEU A 179 -26.23 18.02 -16.27
N GLN A 180 -27.29 17.67 -17.00
CA GLN A 180 -28.07 16.47 -16.72
C GLN A 180 -27.27 15.21 -17.06
N GLU A 181 -26.66 15.16 -18.25
CA GLU A 181 -25.83 14.04 -18.69
C GLU A 181 -24.62 13.86 -17.76
N THR A 182 -24.05 14.96 -17.26
CA THR A 182 -22.96 14.91 -16.28
C THR A 182 -23.43 14.30 -14.96
N ALA A 183 -24.63 14.67 -14.47
CA ALA A 183 -25.21 14.08 -13.27
C ALA A 183 -25.47 12.58 -13.43
N ASP A 184 -26.00 12.17 -14.59
CA ASP A 184 -26.26 10.77 -14.90
C ASP A 184 -24.96 9.95 -14.93
N LEU A 185 -23.89 10.47 -15.54
CA LEU A 185 -22.58 9.83 -15.54
C LEU A 185 -21.99 9.67 -14.12
N ILE A 186 -22.16 10.68 -13.26
CA ILE A 186 -21.71 10.61 -11.87
C ILE A 186 -22.48 9.54 -11.10
N ASN A 187 -23.80 9.46 -11.29
CA ASN A 187 -24.64 8.45 -10.65
C ASN A 187 -24.31 7.03 -11.14
N GLN A 188 -24.06 6.86 -12.44
CA GLN A 188 -23.61 5.60 -13.01
C GLN A 188 -22.25 5.18 -12.43
N PHE A 189 -21.31 6.12 -12.31
CA PHE A 189 -20.00 5.87 -11.70
C PHE A 189 -20.12 5.47 -10.23
N GLN A 190 -20.94 6.17 -9.44
CA GLN A 190 -21.20 5.84 -8.04
C GLN A 190 -21.81 4.42 -7.88
N THR A 191 -22.75 4.07 -8.75
CA THR A 191 -23.38 2.74 -8.78
C THR A 191 -22.35 1.67 -9.11
N LEU A 192 -21.51 1.89 -10.14
CA LEU A 192 -20.43 0.99 -10.52
C LEU A 192 -19.47 0.75 -9.36
N MET A 193 -19.01 1.80 -8.69
CA MET A 193 -18.09 1.69 -7.56
C MET A 193 -18.72 0.94 -6.38
N THR A 194 -20.00 1.19 -6.08
CA THR A 194 -20.74 0.46 -5.06
C THR A 194 -20.81 -1.03 -5.38
N ASN A 195 -21.12 -1.39 -6.62
CA ASN A 195 -21.18 -2.77 -7.08
C ASN A 195 -19.82 -3.47 -6.97
N LEU A 196 -18.72 -2.80 -7.33
CA LEU A 196 -17.36 -3.34 -7.19
C LEU A 196 -16.99 -3.59 -5.72
N VAL A 197 -17.35 -2.68 -4.81
CA VAL A 197 -17.11 -2.87 -3.37
C VAL A 197 -17.91 -4.06 -2.83
N LEU A 198 -19.19 -4.19 -3.23
CA LEU A 198 -20.02 -5.33 -2.85
C LEU A 198 -19.48 -6.65 -3.39
N ALA A 199 -19.07 -6.69 -4.67
CA ALA A 199 -18.47 -7.86 -5.29
C ALA A 199 -17.21 -8.31 -4.52
N LYS A 200 -16.29 -7.38 -4.23
CA LYS A 200 -15.07 -7.67 -3.45
C LYS A 200 -15.38 -8.20 -2.04
N ARG A 201 -16.39 -7.65 -1.36
CA ARG A 201 -16.83 -8.15 -0.05
C ARG A 201 -17.37 -9.57 -0.15
N ASN A 202 -18.18 -9.86 -1.16
CA ASN A 202 -18.73 -11.20 -1.39
C ASN A 202 -17.63 -12.23 -1.66
N GLU A 203 -16.63 -11.88 -2.50
CA GLU A 203 -15.45 -12.72 -2.75
C GLU A 203 -14.66 -12.99 -1.46
N THR A 204 -14.42 -11.96 -0.66
CA THR A 204 -13.70 -12.09 0.62
C THR A 204 -14.43 -13.03 1.58
N LEU A 205 -15.76 -12.90 1.67
CA LEU A 205 -16.59 -13.79 2.50
C LEU A 205 -16.60 -15.23 1.97
N ALA A 206 -16.61 -15.42 0.65
CA ALA A 206 -16.53 -16.75 0.04
C ALA A 206 -15.18 -17.42 0.35
N LEU A 207 -14.07 -16.70 0.19
CA LEU A 207 -12.72 -17.18 0.51
C LEU A 207 -12.57 -17.50 2.00
N ALA A 208 -13.12 -16.66 2.89
CA ALA A 208 -13.10 -16.92 4.33
C ALA A 208 -13.83 -18.23 4.69
N LYS A 209 -15.00 -18.48 4.08
CA LYS A 209 -15.75 -19.75 4.24
C LYS A 209 -14.97 -20.94 3.70
N GLN A 210 -14.26 -20.79 2.57
CA GLN A 210 -13.44 -21.86 2.02
C GLN A 210 -12.25 -22.19 2.92
N LEU A 211 -11.57 -21.16 3.46
CA LEU A 211 -10.49 -21.34 4.42
C LEU A 211 -10.96 -22.03 5.70
N GLN A 212 -12.12 -21.64 6.25
CA GLN A 212 -12.68 -22.30 7.43
C GLN A 212 -12.94 -23.79 7.17
N LYS A 213 -13.59 -24.13 6.05
CA LYS A 213 -13.83 -25.53 5.67
C LYS A 213 -12.54 -26.32 5.46
N ALA A 214 -11.52 -25.70 4.86
CA ALA A 214 -10.22 -26.34 4.67
C ALA A 214 -9.51 -26.59 6.01
N GLN A 215 -9.61 -25.66 6.96
CA GLN A 215 -9.08 -25.82 8.32
C GLN A 215 -9.80 -26.89 9.12
N GLU A 216 -11.14 -26.98 9.02
CA GLU A 216 -11.93 -28.05 9.65
C GLU A 216 -11.51 -29.42 9.11
N LYS A 217 -11.42 -29.58 7.79
CA LYS A 217 -10.94 -30.81 7.16
C LYS A 217 -9.50 -31.17 7.55
N ALA A 218 -8.61 -30.18 7.66
CA ALA A 218 -7.24 -30.41 8.08
C ALA A 218 -7.18 -30.90 9.54
N LYS A 219 -8.03 -30.37 10.43
CA LYS A 219 -8.15 -30.85 11.81
C LYS A 219 -8.68 -32.27 11.89
N GLU A 220 -9.73 -32.60 11.13
CA GLU A 220 -10.28 -33.95 11.05
C GLU A 220 -9.25 -34.96 10.51
N ALA A 221 -8.51 -34.58 9.47
CA ALA A 221 -7.45 -35.40 8.90
C ALA A 221 -6.30 -35.64 9.91
N ASN A 222 -5.91 -34.62 10.68
CA ASN A 222 -4.88 -34.75 11.70
C ASN A 222 -5.34 -35.67 12.85
N GLN A 223 -6.58 -35.52 13.32
CA GLN A 223 -7.14 -36.41 14.34
C GLN A 223 -7.25 -37.86 13.86
N ALA A 224 -7.65 -38.07 12.60
CA ALA A 224 -7.67 -39.40 12.00
C ALA A 224 -6.26 -39.99 11.87
N ALA A 225 -5.27 -39.17 11.51
CA ALA A 225 -3.87 -39.58 11.45
C ALA A 225 -3.35 -39.97 12.83
N GLU A 226 -3.62 -39.19 13.87
CA GLU A 226 -3.26 -39.49 15.26
C GLU A 226 -3.87 -40.83 15.72
N LEU A 227 -5.17 -41.03 15.53
CA LEU A 227 -5.83 -42.30 15.87
C LEU A 227 -5.22 -43.49 15.10
N SER A 228 -4.90 -43.31 13.81
CA SER A 228 -4.26 -44.36 13.01
C SER A 228 -2.85 -44.69 13.51
N GLN A 229 -2.09 -43.69 13.98
CA GLN A 229 -0.77 -43.88 14.56
C GLN A 229 -0.84 -44.62 15.90
N GLU A 230 -1.81 -44.29 16.75
CA GLU A 230 -2.06 -45.02 18.01
C GLU A 230 -2.44 -46.48 17.77
N GLN A 231 -3.31 -46.74 16.79
CA GLN A 231 -3.67 -48.09 16.40
C GLN A 231 -2.47 -48.88 15.90
N LEU A 232 -1.66 -48.29 15.01
CA LEU A 232 -0.43 -48.91 14.53
C LEU A 232 0.52 -49.21 15.69
N ALA A 233 0.74 -48.26 16.60
CA ALA A 233 1.58 -48.45 17.79
C ALA A 233 1.07 -49.58 18.71
N SER A 234 -0.25 -49.69 18.89
CA SER A 234 -0.85 -50.78 19.66
C SER A 234 -0.63 -52.14 18.97
N THR A 235 -0.84 -52.21 17.65
CA THR A 235 -0.63 -53.45 16.89
C THR A 235 0.84 -53.87 16.87
N THR A 236 1.77 -52.94 16.73
CA THR A 236 3.21 -53.24 16.77
C THR A 236 3.62 -53.75 18.14
N ALA A 237 3.11 -53.17 19.23
CA ALA A 237 3.36 -53.67 20.59
C ALA A 237 2.85 -55.11 20.77
N GLN A 238 1.63 -55.42 20.31
CA GLN A 238 1.08 -56.79 20.38
C GLN A 238 1.90 -57.81 19.59
N LEU A 239 2.46 -57.41 18.44
CA LEU A 239 3.33 -58.27 17.63
C LEU A 239 4.65 -58.55 18.35
N LEU A 240 5.28 -57.53 18.94
CA LEU A 240 6.51 -57.70 19.72
C LEU A 240 6.30 -58.61 20.94
N ASP A 241 5.17 -58.46 21.65
CA ASP A 241 4.83 -59.33 22.78
C ASP A 241 4.67 -60.79 22.33
N ARG A 242 4.04 -61.01 21.17
CA ARG A 242 3.89 -62.36 20.57
C ARG A 242 5.22 -62.95 20.14
N GLU A 243 6.08 -62.17 19.51
CA GLU A 243 7.43 -62.60 19.12
C GLU A 243 8.26 -62.99 20.34
N ALA A 244 8.20 -62.19 21.42
CA ALA A 244 8.88 -62.49 22.67
C ALA A 244 8.35 -63.79 23.33
N TYR A 245 7.04 -64.05 23.24
CA TYR A 245 6.45 -65.30 23.72
C TYR A 245 6.94 -66.52 22.92
N ILE A 246 7.01 -66.40 21.59
CA ILE A 246 7.52 -67.47 20.72
C ILE A 246 8.98 -67.79 21.08
N LEU A 247 9.83 -66.78 21.23
CA LEU A 247 11.23 -66.97 21.62
C LEU A 247 11.37 -67.69 22.98
N ARG A 248 10.50 -67.39 23.96
CA ARG A 248 10.50 -68.13 25.25
C ARG A 248 10.11 -69.59 25.08
N LEU A 249 9.09 -69.89 24.28
CA LEU A 249 8.70 -71.28 24.00
C LEU A 249 9.81 -72.05 23.29
N GLU A 250 10.49 -71.41 22.34
CA GLU A 250 11.65 -72.01 21.66
C GLU A 250 12.78 -72.34 22.65
N GLU A 251 13.05 -71.45 23.62
CA GLU A 251 14.03 -71.70 24.68
C GLU A 251 13.61 -72.87 25.59
N GLU A 252 12.33 -72.94 26.00
CA GLU A 252 11.79 -74.03 26.81
C GLU A 252 11.88 -75.38 26.11
N LEU A 253 11.51 -75.44 24.82
CA LEU A 253 11.64 -76.65 24.01
C LEU A 253 13.11 -77.07 23.87
N SER A 254 14.01 -76.11 23.66
CA SER A 254 15.45 -76.36 23.59
C SER A 254 16.01 -76.94 24.89
N ARG A 255 15.43 -76.59 26.05
CA ARG A 255 15.79 -77.17 27.35
C ARG A 255 15.26 -78.60 27.54
N LEU A 256 14.10 -78.95 26.96
CA LEU A 256 13.52 -80.30 27.07
C LEU A 256 14.21 -81.34 26.18
N CYS A 257 14.86 -80.89 25.10
CA CYS A 257 15.54 -81.78 24.15
C CYS A 257 17.01 -82.09 24.52
N ASN A 258 17.60 -81.40 25.49
CA ASN A 258 18.95 -81.65 26.01
C ASN A 258 18.91 -82.46 27.30
#